data_AF-A0A0K0Y9V2-F1
#
_entry.id   AF-A0A0K0Y9V2-F1
#
_cell.length_a   1.000
_cell.length_b   1.000
_cell.length_c   1.000
_cell.angle_alpha   90.00
_cell.angle_beta   90.00
_cell.angle_gamma   90.00
#
_symmetry.space_group_name_H-M   'P 1'
#
loop_
_entity.id
_entity.type
_entity.pdbx_description
1 polymer ?
#
loop_
_entity_poly.entity_id
_entity_poly.type
_entity_poly.pdbx_seq_one_letter_code
_entity_poly.pdbx_strand_id
1 'polypeptide(L)' 'MLRTITVGTHVQVQGILVKTLANGRLVVSVGDREFEGAPVTRLN' A
#
# COMPACT_ATOMS: atom_id res chain seq x y z
N MET A 1 9.21 -6.25 -0.59
CA MET A 1 8.59 -6.66 0.70
C MET A 1 7.09 -6.54 0.61
N LEU A 2 6.33 -7.50 1.13
CA LEU A 2 4.87 -7.46 1.09
C LEU A 2 4.32 -6.38 2.05
N ARG A 3 3.38 -5.59 1.57
CA ARG A 3 2.73 -4.51 2.31
C ARG A 3 1.24 -4.49 1.98
N THR A 4 0.43 -4.10 2.95
CA THR A 4 -0.98 -3.81 2.76
C THR A 4 -1.20 -2.31 2.89
N ILE A 5 -1.89 -1.74 1.93
CA ILE A 5 -2.31 -0.33 1.92
C ILE A 5 -3.83 -0.25 1.93
N THR A 6 -4.37 0.84 2.47
CA THR A 6 -5.76 1.23 2.28
C THR A 6 -5.86 2.18 1.07
N VAL A 7 -6.78 1.87 0.15
CA VAL A 7 -7.13 2.71 -1.00
C VAL A 7 -8.56 3.21 -0.78
N GLY A 8 -8.73 4.53 -0.64
CA GLY A 8 -10.00 5.11 -0.23
C GLY A 8 -10.34 4.79 1.23
N THR A 9 -11.61 4.53 1.53
CA THR A 9 -12.12 4.35 2.90
C THR A 9 -12.47 2.90 3.27
N HIS A 10 -12.58 1.99 2.29
CA HIS A 10 -13.09 0.63 2.52
C HIS A 10 -12.25 -0.49 1.87
N VAL A 11 -11.34 -0.15 0.95
CA VAL A 11 -10.59 -1.16 0.19
C VAL A 11 -9.17 -1.26 0.73
N GLN A 12 -8.72 -2.49 0.99
CA GLN A 12 -7.32 -2.79 1.28
C GLN A 12 -6.71 -3.57 0.12
N VAL A 13 -5.49 -3.20 -0.26
CA VAL A 13 -4.72 -3.84 -1.33
C VAL A 13 -3.41 -4.35 -0.75
N GLN A 14 -3.13 -5.64 -0.93
CA GLN A 14 -1.87 -6.25 -0.54
C GLN A 14 -0.99 -6.45 -1.78
N GLY A 15 0.26 -5.99 -1.71
CA GLY A 15 1.20 -6.07 -2.83
C GLY A 15 2.65 -5.87 -2.42
N ILE A 16 3.55 -5.90 -3.40
CA ILE A 16 4.99 -5.70 -3.19
C ILE A 16 5.27 -4.21 -3.12
N LEU A 17 5.92 -3.73 -2.05
CA LEU A 17 6.33 -2.34 -1.91
C LEU A 17 7.29 -1.95 -3.03
N VAL A 18 6.91 -0.93 -3.80
CA VAL A 18 7.71 -0.33 -4.88
C VAL A 18 8.46 0.89 -4.37
N LYS A 19 7.76 1.82 -3.72
CA LYS A 19 8.36 3.05 -3.15
C LYS A 19 7.53 3.62 -2.01
N THR A 20 8.21 4.39 -1.17
CA THR A 20 7.63 5.23 -0.12
C THR A 20 7.60 6.67 -0.61
N LEU A 21 6.48 7.35 -0.44
CA LEU A 21 6.32 8.75 -0.85
C LEU A 21 6.55 9.70 0.34
N ALA A 22 6.95 10.93 0.05
CA ALA A 22 7.25 11.94 1.08
C ALA A 22 6.04 12.30 1.98
N ASN A 23 4.81 12.09 1.48
CA ASN A 23 3.57 12.29 2.22
C ASN A 23 3.18 11.11 3.13
N GLY A 24 4.06 10.12 3.29
CA GLY A 24 3.80 8.92 4.12
C GLY A 24 2.94 7.85 3.45
N ARG A 25 2.50 8.05 2.20
CA ARG A 25 1.82 7.01 1.41
C ARG A 25 2.83 6.01 0.84
N LEU A 26 2.34 4.82 0.53
CA LEU A 26 3.11 3.77 -0.11
C LEU A 26 2.53 3.47 -1.49
N VAL A 27 3.41 3.08 -2.41
CA VAL A 27 3.03 2.44 -3.67
C VAL A 27 3.35 0.97 -3.60
N VAL A 28 2.35 0.12 -3.85
CA VAL A 28 2.50 -1.33 -3.96
C VAL A 28 2.16 -1.80 -5.37
N SER A 29 2.86 -2.82 -5.85
CA SER A 29 2.55 -3.50 -7.11
C SER A 29 1.78 -4.80 -6.86
N VAL A 30 0.75 -5.02 -7.69
CA VAL A 30 -0.05 -6.26 -7.77
C VAL A 30 -0.15 -6.66 -9.24
N GLY A 31 0.61 -7.68 -9.62
CA GLY A 31 0.78 -8.03 -11.04
C GLY A 31 1.41 -6.86 -11.80
N ASP A 32 0.72 -6.41 -12.86
CA ASP A 32 1.21 -5.33 -13.73
C ASP A 32 0.65 -3.94 -13.35
N ARG A 33 0.03 -3.81 -12.17
CA ARG A 33 -0.58 -2.55 -11.70
C ARG A 33 0.04 -2.06 -10.41
N GLU A 34 0.26 -0.75 -10.32
CA GLU A 34 0.67 -0.06 -9.11
C GLU A 34 -0.52 0.62 -8.44
N PHE A 35 -0.57 0.58 -7.11
CA PHE A 35 -1.59 1.19 -6.28
C PHE A 35 -0.94 2.03 -5.19
N GLU A 36 -1.43 3.27 -5.03
CA GLU A 36 -0.99 4.17 -3.97
C GLU A 36 -2.03 4.21 -2.83
N GLY A 37 -1.57 4.12 -1.58
CA GLY A 37 -2.47 4.13 -0.44
C GLY A 37 -1.77 4.41 0.88
N ALA A 38 -2.56 4.50 1.93
CA ALA A 38 -2.05 4.67 3.29
C ALA A 38 -1.57 3.31 3.83
N PRO A 39 -0.41 3.21 4.49
CA PRO A 39 0.02 1.96 5.10
C PRO A 39 -0.98 1.49 6.16
N VAL A 40 -1.32 0.20 6.14
CA VAL A 40 -2.08 -0.41 7.24
C VAL A 40 -1.11 -0.80 8.35
N THR A 41 -1.24 -0.18 9.51
CA THR A 41 -0.53 -0.59 10.73
C THR A 41 -1.26 -1.80 11.32
N ARG A 42 -0.61 -2.97 11.37
CA ARG A 42 -1.09 -4.04 12.27
C ARG A 42 -0.67 -3.66 13.68
N LEU A 43 -1.64 -3.36 14.54
CA LEU A 43 -1.43 -3.46 15.98
C LEU A 43 -1.45 -4.94 16.32
N ASN A 44 -0.35 -5.42 16.88
CA ASN A 44 -0.25 -6.73 17.53
C ASN A 44 -0.40 -6.53 19.03
#